data_AF-A0AAQ4F376-F1
#
_entry.id   AF-A0AAQ4F376-F1
#
_cell.length_a   1.000
_cell.length_b   1.000
_cell.length_c   1.000
_cell.angle_alpha   90.00
_cell.angle_beta   90.00
_cell.angle_gamma   90.00
#
_symmetry.space_group_name_H-M   'P 1'
#
loop_
_entity.id
_entity.type
_entity.pdbx_description
1 polymer ?
#
loop_
_entity_poly.entity_id
_entity_poly.type
_entity_poly.pdbx_seq_one_letter_code
_entity_poly.pdbx_strand_id
1 'polypeptide(L)'
;MANMALVDELVASYQLLTQEWNKKTRDVKRCGDLLVKLKVTLTQLPFLPTSNTHVSKKELLLARDILEIGAQWSIVTRDIPSFERYMAQLKCYYLDYQ
;
A
#
# COMPACT_ATOMS: atom_id res chain seq x y z
N MET A 1 14.57 8.74 14.60
CA MET A 1 14.57 7.34 15.10
C MET A 1 13.20 6.66 14.95
N ALA A 2 12.08 7.26 15.36
CA ALA A 2 10.74 6.66 15.23
C ALA A 2 10.32 6.31 13.78
N ASN A 3 10.64 7.17 12.80
CA ASN A 3 10.30 6.92 11.39
C ASN A 3 10.99 5.68 10.79
N MET A 4 12.19 5.33 11.27
CA MET A 4 12.96 4.23 10.69
C MET A 4 12.34 2.87 11.07
N ALA A 5 11.91 2.73 12.33
CA ALA A 5 11.22 1.53 12.80
C ALA A 5 9.86 1.33 12.10
N LEU A 6 9.13 2.43 11.82
CA LEU A 6 7.87 2.37 11.06
C LEU A 6 8.07 1.92 9.62
N VAL A 7 9.14 2.39 8.97
CA VAL A 7 9.50 1.95 7.61
C VAL A 7 9.88 0.48 7.60
N ASP A 8 10.66 0.01 8.57
CA ASP A 8 11.03 -1.41 8.69
C ASP A 8 9.78 -2.29 8.88
N GLU A 9 8.84 -1.87 9.73
CA GLU A 9 7.57 -2.58 9.93
C GLU A 9 6.70 -2.58 8.67
N LEU A 10 6.66 -1.46 7.94
CA LEU A 10 5.95 -1.35 6.67
C LEU A 10 6.54 -2.32 5.63
N VAL A 11 7.87 -2.35 5.49
CA VAL A 11 8.56 -3.25 4.55
C VAL A 11 8.31 -4.71 4.92
N ALA A 12 8.40 -5.06 6.20
CA ALA A 12 8.11 -6.42 6.67
C ALA A 12 6.66 -6.83 6.37
N SER A 13 5.70 -5.94 6.64
CA SER A 13 4.28 -6.17 6.39
C SER A 13 3.97 -6.27 4.88
N TYR A 14 4.65 -5.47 4.05
CA TYR A 14 4.55 -5.54 2.59
C TYR A 14 5.14 -6.84 2.03
N GLN A 15 6.29 -7.29 2.53
CA GLN A 15 6.87 -8.57 2.12
C GLN A 15 5.93 -9.73 2.44
N LEU A 16 5.30 -9.73 3.62
CA LEU A 16 4.29 -10.71 3.98
C LEU A 16 3.07 -10.65 3.06
N LEU A 17 2.55 -9.45 2.77
CA LEU A 17 1.43 -9.27 1.85
C LEU A 17 1.75 -9.84 0.47
N THR A 18 2.91 -9.49 -0.10
CA THR A 18 3.34 -9.95 -1.42
C THR A 18 3.54 -11.47 -1.47
N GLN A 19 4.09 -12.06 -0.40
CA GLN A 19 4.20 -13.51 -0.29
C GLN A 19 2.83 -14.18 -0.24
N GLU A 20 1.90 -13.70 0.58
CA GLU A 20 0.54 -14.26 0.67
C GLU A 20 -0.24 -14.07 -0.64
N TRP A 21 -0.12 -12.91 -1.27
CA TRP A 21 -0.83 -12.58 -2.51
C TRP A 21 -0.37 -13.45 -3.69
N ASN A 22 0.92 -13.78 -3.78
CA ASN A 22 1.48 -14.57 -4.87
C ASN A 22 1.31 -16.09 -4.71
N LYS A 23 0.75 -16.58 -3.59
CA LYS A 23 0.45 -18.00 -3.42
C LYS A 23 -0.64 -18.46 -4.40
N LYS A 24 -0.54 -19.73 -4.85
CA LYS A 24 -1.59 -20.40 -5.65
C LYS A 24 -2.93 -20.44 -4.90
N THR A 25 -2.91 -20.76 -3.62
CA THR A 25 -4.07 -20.70 -2.72
C THR A 25 -3.89 -19.51 -1.79
N ARG A 26 -4.18 -18.31 -2.29
CA ARG A 26 -4.09 -17.08 -1.51
C ARG A 26 -5.24 -16.97 -0.51
N ASP A 27 -4.92 -16.67 0.75
CA ASP A 27 -5.92 -16.32 1.74
C ASP A 27 -6.30 -14.85 1.57
N VAL A 28 -7.43 -14.63 0.91
CA VAL A 28 -7.93 -13.30 0.60
C VAL A 28 -8.27 -12.52 1.87
N LYS A 29 -8.76 -13.16 2.93
CA LYS A 29 -9.08 -12.47 4.19
C LYS A 29 -7.81 -11.97 4.85
N ARG A 30 -6.80 -12.83 4.97
CA ARG A 30 -5.49 -12.46 5.51
C ARG A 30 -4.82 -11.32 4.73
N CYS A 31 -4.92 -11.33 3.40
CA CYS A 31 -4.43 -10.22 2.58
C CYS A 31 -5.16 -8.91 2.90
N GLY A 32 -6.48 -8.98 3.15
CA GLY A 32 -7.28 -7.84 3.59
C GLY A 32 -6.82 -7.27 4.93
N ASP A 33 -6.58 -8.13 5.92
CA ASP A 33 -6.10 -7.72 7.25
C ASP A 33 -4.72 -7.03 7.16
N LEU A 34 -3.81 -7.61 6.35
CA LEU A 34 -2.50 -7.02 6.08
C LEU A 34 -2.62 -5.67 5.38
N LEU A 35 -3.53 -5.53 4.40
CA LEU A 35 -3.79 -4.27 3.71
C LEU A 35 -4.34 -3.19 4.65
N VAL A 36 -5.20 -3.54 5.60
CA VAL A 36 -5.71 -2.60 6.61
C VAL A 36 -4.56 -2.10 7.49
N LYS A 37 -3.72 -3.00 7.98
CA LYS A 37 -2.53 -2.63 8.78
C LYS A 37 -1.61 -1.69 8.00
N LEU A 38 -1.27 -2.06 6.76
CA LEU A 38 -0.42 -1.27 5.88
C LEU A 38 -0.99 0.12 5.60
N LYS A 39 -2.31 0.24 5.38
CA LYS A 39 -2.98 1.54 5.20
C LYS A 39 -2.80 2.45 6.40
N VAL A 40 -2.98 1.94 7.62
CA VAL A 40 -2.79 2.73 8.84
C VAL A 40 -1.35 3.21 8.92
N THR A 41 -0.37 2.33 8.71
CA THR A 41 1.06 2.71 8.72
C THR A 41 1.39 3.74 7.63
N LEU A 42 0.81 3.61 6.43
CA LEU A 42 1.00 4.57 5.34
C LEU A 42 0.46 5.98 5.68
N THR A 43 -0.62 6.11 6.47
CA THR A 43 -1.10 7.44 6.90
C THR A 43 -0.16 8.16 7.87
N GLN A 44 0.73 7.42 8.54
CA GLN A 44 1.69 7.96 9.51
C GLN A 44 3.00 8.38 8.85
N LEU A 45 3.21 8.01 7.60
CA LEU A 45 4.44 8.29 6.86
C LEU A 45 4.23 9.49 5.93
N PRO A 46 5.27 10.31 5.67
CA PRO A 46 5.19 11.51 4.84
C PRO A 46 4.99 11.20 3.35
N PHE A 47 4.61 9.97 2.99
CA PHE A 47 4.44 9.49 1.61
C PHE A 47 3.20 10.04 0.91
N LEU A 48 2.39 10.81 1.64
CA LEU A 48 1.38 11.66 1.03
C LEU A 48 2.10 12.82 0.35
N PRO A 49 1.72 13.18 -0.89
CA PRO A 49 2.27 14.32 -1.63
C PRO A 49 1.95 15.69 -1.00
N THR A 50 1.69 15.73 0.31
CA THR A 50 1.41 16.91 1.14
C THR A 50 2.60 17.33 2.00
N SER A 51 3.66 16.51 2.09
CA SER A 51 4.82 16.78 2.93
C SER A 51 5.96 17.34 2.10
N ASN A 52 6.41 18.57 2.37
CA ASN A 52 7.60 19.24 1.78
C ASN A 52 8.94 18.54 2.12
N THR A 53 8.89 17.26 2.47
CA THR A 53 10.03 16.43 2.84
C THR A 53 10.51 15.61 1.65
N HIS A 54 11.83 15.46 1.54
CA HIS A 54 12.49 14.69 0.48
C HIS A 54 12.20 13.20 0.64
N VAL A 55 11.05 12.72 0.14
CA VAL A 55 10.68 11.30 0.15
C VAL A 55 11.51 10.55 -0.89
N SER A 56 12.02 9.37 -0.53
CA SER A 56 12.79 8.55 -1.46
C SER A 56 11.88 7.97 -2.54
N LYS A 57 12.34 7.94 -3.80
CA LYS A 57 11.62 7.26 -4.89
C LYS A 57 11.23 5.82 -4.53
N LYS A 58 12.07 5.13 -3.75
CA LYS A 58 11.80 3.75 -3.30
C LYS A 58 10.58 3.65 -2.40
N GLU A 59 10.36 4.64 -1.54
CA GLU A 59 9.24 4.66 -0.61
C GLU A 59 7.92 4.96 -1.33
N LEU A 60 7.95 5.86 -2.32
CA LEU A 60 6.80 6.13 -3.18
C LEU A 60 6.40 4.91 -4.01
N LEU A 61 7.39 4.21 -4.59
CA LEU A 61 7.15 2.96 -5.31
C LEU A 61 6.54 1.90 -4.40
N LEU A 62 7.05 1.76 -3.17
CA LEU A 62 6.50 0.84 -2.19
C LEU A 62 5.04 1.16 -1.85
N ALA A 63 4.71 2.43 -1.61
CA ALA A 63 3.34 2.86 -1.33
C ALA A 63 2.41 2.58 -2.51
N ARG A 64 2.85 2.88 -3.74
CA ARG A 64 2.11 2.58 -4.96
C ARG A 64 1.84 1.08 -5.10
N ASP A 65 2.86 0.24 -4.95
CA ASP A 65 2.72 -1.21 -5.11
C ASP A 65 1.74 -1.81 -4.07
N ILE A 66 1.72 -1.29 -2.84
CA ILE A 66 0.72 -1.67 -1.82
C ILE A 66 -0.70 -1.33 -2.30
N LEU A 67 -0.90 -0.13 -2.85
CA LEU A 67 -2.20 0.32 -3.34
C LEU A 67 -2.66 -0.48 -4.57
N GLU A 68 -1.74 -0.91 -5.43
CA GLU A 68 -2.04 -1.77 -6.58
C GLU A 68 -2.53 -3.16 -6.16
N ILE A 69 -1.84 -3.79 -5.21
CA ILE A 69 -2.29 -5.06 -4.61
C ILE A 69 -3.67 -4.86 -3.99
N GLY A 70 -3.88 -3.73 -3.31
CA GLY A 70 -5.18 -3.34 -2.75
C GLY A 70 -6.30 -3.27 -3.79
N ALA A 71 -6.04 -2.64 -4.94
CA ALA A 71 -7.00 -2.56 -6.04
C ALA A 71 -7.34 -3.94 -6.60
N GLN A 72 -6.32 -4.79 -6.83
CA GLN A 72 -6.54 -6.17 -7.27
C GLN A 72 -7.34 -6.98 -6.25
N TRP A 73 -7.03 -6.82 -4.96
CA TRP A 73 -7.75 -7.45 -3.86
C TRP A 73 -9.23 -7.03 -3.82
N SER A 74 -9.53 -5.75 -4.04
CA SER A 74 -10.91 -5.28 -4.09
C SER A 74 -11.70 -5.86 -5.27
N ILE A 75 -11.04 -6.12 -6.41
CA ILE A 75 -11.68 -6.83 -7.53
C ILE A 75 -12.00 -8.27 -7.13
N VAL A 76 -11.04 -8.99 -6.53
CA VAL A 76 -11.22 -10.39 -6.11
C VAL A 76 -12.34 -10.53 -5.07
N THR A 77 -12.44 -9.58 -4.15
CA THR A 77 -13.50 -9.54 -3.12
C THR A 77 -14.81 -8.93 -3.61
N ARG A 78 -14.85 -8.40 -4.84
CA ARG A 78 -15.99 -7.68 -5.44
C ARG A 78 -16.43 -6.46 -4.62
N ASP A 79 -15.49 -5.82 -3.95
CA ASP A 79 -15.70 -4.58 -3.20
C ASP A 79 -15.46 -3.37 -4.11
N ILE A 80 -16.51 -2.97 -4.85
CA ILE A 80 -16.48 -1.85 -5.80
C ILE A 80 -16.08 -0.52 -5.11
N PRO A 81 -16.66 -0.14 -3.97
CA PRO A 81 -16.26 1.09 -3.27
C PRO A 81 -14.77 1.12 -2.90
N SER A 82 -14.22 0.00 -2.42
CA SER A 82 -12.78 -0.07 -2.12
C SER A 82 -11.94 0.06 -3.38
N PHE A 83 -12.34 -0.56 -4.50
CA PHE A 83 -11.63 -0.46 -5.77
C PHE A 83 -11.53 0.99 -6.26
N GLU A 84 -12.65 1.71 -6.28
CA GLU A 84 -12.68 3.12 -6.70
C GLU A 84 -11.76 3.98 -5.84
N ARG A 85 -11.75 3.74 -4.52
CA ARG A 85 -10.88 4.44 -3.59
C ARG A 85 -9.39 4.18 -3.86
N TYR A 86 -9.00 2.93 -4.07
CA TYR A 86 -7.62 2.60 -4.42
C TYR A 86 -7.20 3.24 -5.76
N MET A 87 -8.08 3.22 -6.76
CA MET A 87 -7.79 3.86 -8.05
C MET A 87 -7.64 5.38 -7.93
N ALA A 88 -8.47 6.04 -7.12
CA ALA A 88 -8.33 7.47 -6.85
C ALA A 88 -6.97 7.80 -6.19
N GLN A 89 -6.52 6.98 -5.25
CA GLN A 89 -5.21 7.14 -4.60
C GLN A 89 -4.05 6.88 -5.56
N LEU A 90 -4.15 5.84 -6.40
CA LEU A 90 -3.13 5.50 -7.40
C LEU A 90 -2.93 6.60 -8.44
N LYS A 91 -3.99 7.34 -8.82
CA LYS A 91 -3.87 8.46 -9.77
C LYS A 91 -2.82 9.48 -9.32
N CYS A 92 -2.76 9.80 -8.03
CA CYS A 92 -1.76 10.74 -7.51
C CYS A 92 -0.32 10.23 -7.71
N TYR A 93 -0.09 8.92 -7.54
CA TYR A 93 1.22 8.32 -7.76
C TYR A 93 1.63 8.21 -9.24
N TYR A 94 0.66 8.18 -10.16
CA TYR A 94 0.91 8.07 -11.60
C TYR A 94 0.94 9.40 -12.34
N LEU A 95 0.20 10.41 -11.87
CA LEU A 95 0.01 11.68 -12.57
C LEU A 95 0.75 12.85 -11.92
N ASP A 96 0.89 12.86 -10.59
CA ASP A 96 1.45 14.01 -9.88
C ASP A 96 2.98 13.90 -9.70
N TYR A 97 3.59 12.79 -10.09
CA TYR A 97 5.02 12.52 -9.89
C TYR A 97 5.71 12.12 -11.22
N GLN A 98 6.45 13.06 -11.83
CA GLN A 98 7.35 12.85 -12.98
C GLN A 98 8.82 12.98 -12.58
#